data_AF-A0AAQ3MNH4-F1
#
_entry.id   AF-A0AAQ3MNH4-F1
#
_cell.length_a   1.000
_cell.length_b   1.000
_cell.length_c   1.000
_cell.angle_alpha   90.00
_cell.angle_beta   90.00
_cell.angle_gamma   90.00
#
_symmetry.space_group_name_H-M   'P 1'
#
loop_
_entity.id
_entity.type
_entity.pdbx_description
1 polymer ?
#
loop_
_entity_poly.entity_id
_entity_poly.type
_entity_poly.pdbx_seq_one_letter_code
_entity_poly.pdbx_strand_id
1 'polypeptide(L)'
;MEDDGSSSIRRMSSRTRKVASKMAAALASADNRTQAAISSQFFFLRFSYNLIQAALARLDALENDNAGFEIADANNDDDEASLDEEDQFYIQKKQSKGTKRKTRQAKALEARRAPRTFLELLHEANLESLPPHVPSHWKAAVGPPSSTSRRHFCTVCGFSSNYTCVRCGMRFCSYRCQNVHNDTRCLKFVA
;
A
#
# COMPACT_ATOMS: atom_id res chain seq x y z
N MET A 1 56.96 -32.42 17.12
CA MET A 1 55.58 -32.91 16.99
C MET A 1 54.98 -32.82 18.37
N GLU A 2 54.21 -31.76 18.57
CA GLU A 2 53.36 -31.56 19.73
C GLU A 2 52.22 -32.58 19.69
N ASP A 3 51.83 -33.18 20.82
CA ASP A 3 50.42 -33.27 21.21
C ASP A 3 50.31 -33.65 22.70
N ASP A 4 49.79 -32.70 23.48
CA ASP A 4 49.61 -32.73 24.93
C ASP A 4 48.27 -33.45 25.24
N GLY A 5 48.34 -34.76 25.43
CA GLY A 5 47.18 -35.60 25.74
C GLY A 5 46.73 -35.55 27.21
N SER A 6 46.67 -34.38 27.83
CA SER A 6 46.17 -34.20 29.19
C SER A 6 44.64 -34.26 29.22
N SER A 7 44.10 -35.48 29.27
CA SER A 7 42.67 -35.75 29.48
C SER A 7 42.20 -35.24 30.85
N SER A 8 41.75 -34.00 30.90
CA SER A 8 41.03 -33.41 32.03
C SER A 8 39.66 -34.09 32.18
N ILE A 9 39.63 -35.23 32.87
CA ILE A 9 38.42 -35.80 33.45
C ILE A 9 37.86 -34.77 34.43
N ARG A 10 36.90 -33.96 33.97
CA ARG A 10 36.12 -33.09 34.83
C ARG A 10 35.34 -33.98 35.80
N ARG A 11 35.76 -34.01 37.06
CA ARG A 11 34.95 -34.54 38.17
C ARG A 11 33.62 -33.78 38.19
N MET A 12 32.59 -34.35 37.58
CA MET A 12 31.23 -33.84 37.72
C MET A 12 30.76 -34.14 39.15
N SER A 13 30.34 -33.10 39.86
CA SER A 13 29.74 -33.24 41.19
C SER A 13 28.47 -34.08 41.08
N SER A 14 28.45 -35.25 41.73
CA SER A 14 27.29 -36.14 41.83
C SER A 14 26.25 -35.65 42.85
N ARG A 15 26.40 -34.42 43.37
CA ARG A 15 25.48 -33.86 44.35
C ARG A 15 24.18 -33.46 43.66
N THR A 16 23.19 -34.35 43.68
CA THR A 16 21.81 -34.02 43.32
C THR A 16 21.35 -32.83 44.15
N ARG A 17 21.00 -31.71 43.48
CA ARG A 17 20.38 -30.58 44.18
C ARG A 17 19.02 -31.07 44.69
N LYS A 18 18.91 -31.24 46.01
CA LYS A 18 17.63 -31.54 46.66
C LYS A 18 16.75 -30.31 46.52
N VAL A 19 15.85 -30.30 45.55
CA VAL A 19 14.79 -29.30 45.47
C VAL A 19 13.90 -29.50 46.70
N ALA A 20 13.63 -28.44 47.45
CA ALA A 20 12.74 -28.51 48.61
C ALA A 20 11.38 -29.08 48.17
N SER A 21 10.82 -30.01 48.94
CA SER A 21 9.57 -30.71 48.60
C SER A 21 8.43 -29.77 48.23
N LYS A 22 8.34 -28.60 48.89
CA LYS A 22 7.37 -27.54 48.59
C LYS A 22 7.56 -26.94 47.19
N MET A 23 8.80 -26.73 46.74
CA MET A 23 9.07 -26.25 45.38
C MET A 23 8.80 -27.32 44.33
N ALA A 24 9.13 -28.58 44.62
CA ALA A 24 8.80 -29.70 43.74
C ALA A 24 7.27 -29.86 43.57
N ALA A 25 6.51 -29.72 44.66
CA ALA A 25 5.05 -29.76 44.63
C ALA A 25 4.44 -28.57 43.85
N ALA A 26 4.98 -27.37 44.02
CA ALA A 26 4.52 -26.20 43.26
C ALA A 26 4.78 -26.36 41.75
N LEU A 27 5.92 -26.92 41.35
CA LEU A 27 6.24 -27.20 39.95
C LEU A 27 5.42 -28.36 39.36
N ALA A 28 5.00 -29.32 40.18
CA ALA A 28 4.16 -30.44 39.77
C ALA A 28 2.65 -30.13 39.78
N SER A 29 2.23 -29.05 40.46
CA SER A 29 0.83 -28.67 40.54
C SER A 29 0.31 -28.20 39.17
N ALA A 30 -0.67 -28.92 38.63
CA ALA A 30 -1.30 -28.59 37.36
C ALA A 30 -1.94 -27.19 37.38
N ASP A 31 -2.46 -26.76 38.53
CA ASP A 31 -3.15 -25.47 38.72
C ASP A 31 -2.23 -24.27 38.49
N ASN A 32 -0.98 -24.31 38.95
CA ASN A 32 -0.02 -23.23 38.70
C ASN A 32 0.38 -23.16 37.22
N ARG A 33 0.44 -24.32 36.55
CA ARG A 33 0.75 -24.40 35.12
C ARG A 33 -0.41 -23.91 34.25
N THR A 34 -1.65 -24.24 34.62
CA THR A 34 -2.85 -23.76 33.94
C THR A 34 -3.05 -22.25 34.17
N GLN A 35 -2.85 -21.73 35.39
CA GLN A 35 -2.92 -20.28 35.65
C GLN A 35 -1.88 -19.48 34.85
N ALA A 36 -0.64 -20.00 34.72
CA ALA A 36 0.39 -19.35 33.90
C ALA A 36 0.07 -19.39 32.39
N ALA A 37 -0.52 -20.48 31.90
CA ALA A 37 -1.00 -20.57 30.52
C ALA A 37 -2.15 -19.57 30.26
N ILE A 38 -3.11 -19.46 31.19
CA ILE A 38 -4.23 -18.54 31.09
C ILE A 38 -3.74 -17.08 31.13
N SER A 39 -2.84 -16.73 32.04
CA SER A 39 -2.32 -15.36 32.17
C SER A 39 -1.50 -14.94 30.94
N SER A 40 -0.67 -15.83 30.39
CA SER A 40 0.04 -15.57 29.14
C SER A 40 -0.91 -15.42 27.94
N GLN A 41 -1.99 -16.19 27.90
CA GLN A 41 -3.02 -16.07 26.87
C GLN A 41 -3.79 -14.75 26.97
N PHE A 42 -4.11 -14.29 28.17
CA PHE A 42 -4.68 -12.95 28.41
C PHE A 42 -3.72 -11.82 28.01
N PHE A 43 -2.43 -11.97 28.33
CA PHE A 43 -1.42 -10.99 27.92
C PHE A 43 -1.31 -10.89 26.40
N PHE A 44 -1.30 -12.03 25.71
CA PHE A 44 -1.27 -12.08 24.25
C PHE A 44 -2.53 -11.46 23.62
N LEU A 45 -3.71 -11.75 24.16
CA LEU A 45 -4.97 -11.14 23.72
C LEU A 45 -4.97 -9.63 23.95
N ARG A 46 -4.47 -9.17 25.11
CA ARG A 46 -4.38 -7.75 25.44
C ARG A 46 -3.38 -7.02 24.54
N PHE A 47 -2.23 -7.61 24.26
CA PHE A 47 -1.25 -7.07 23.34
C PHE A 47 -1.83 -6.96 21.92
N SER A 48 -2.48 -8.03 21.45
CA SER A 48 -3.14 -8.06 20.15
C SER A 48 -4.25 -7.01 20.04
N TYR A 49 -5.09 -6.86 21.07
CA TYR A 49 -6.15 -5.86 21.11
C TYR A 49 -5.61 -4.44 21.05
N ASN A 50 -4.56 -4.11 21.82
CA ASN A 50 -3.93 -2.79 21.77
C ASN A 50 -3.28 -2.50 20.41
N LEU A 51 -2.67 -3.52 19.80
CA LEU A 51 -2.08 -3.38 18.46
C LEU A 51 -3.17 -3.12 17.40
N ILE A 52 -4.29 -3.82 17.49
CA ILE A 52 -5.47 -3.58 16.64
C ILE A 52 -6.03 -2.17 16.88
N GLN A 53 -6.16 -1.75 18.14
CA GLN A 53 -6.63 -0.40 18.50
C GLN A 53 -5.72 0.69 17.90
N ALA A 54 -4.40 0.50 17.97
CA ALA A 54 -3.43 1.42 17.38
C ALA A 54 -3.49 1.44 15.85
N ALA A 55 -3.69 0.27 15.22
CA ALA A 55 -3.87 0.17 13.78
C ALA A 55 -5.18 0.85 13.32
N LEU A 56 -6.27 0.65 14.04
CA LEU A 56 -7.56 1.31 13.78
C LEU A 56 -7.46 2.82 13.98
N ALA A 57 -6.82 3.29 15.04
CA ALA A 57 -6.59 4.73 15.26
C ALA A 57 -5.72 5.36 14.16
N ARG A 58 -4.75 4.61 13.62
CA ARG A 58 -3.94 5.05 12.48
C ARG A 58 -4.76 5.08 11.18
N LEU A 59 -5.65 4.12 10.97
CA LEU A 59 -6.56 4.09 9.82
C LEU A 59 -7.58 5.22 9.90
N ASP A 60 -8.19 5.47 11.06
CA ASP A 60 -9.12 6.57 11.31
C ASP A 60 -8.44 7.94 11.10
N ALA A 61 -7.17 8.09 11.50
CA ALA A 61 -6.39 9.29 11.18
C ALA A 61 -6.21 9.48 9.67
N LEU A 62 -5.86 8.41 8.94
CA LEU A 62 -5.71 8.44 7.48
C LEU A 62 -7.04 8.67 6.76
N GLU A 63 -8.15 8.14 7.27
CA GLU A 63 -9.50 8.36 6.74
C GLU A 63 -9.95 9.81 6.96
N ASN A 64 -9.65 10.39 8.13
CA ASN A 64 -9.93 11.80 8.43
C ASN A 64 -9.02 12.79 7.66
N ASP A 65 -7.80 12.38 7.30
CA ASP A 65 -6.89 13.14 6.44
C ASP A 65 -7.27 13.04 4.96
N ASN A 66 -7.95 11.94 4.57
CA ASN A 66 -8.56 11.76 3.26
C ASN A 66 -9.92 12.48 3.22
N ALA A 67 -9.89 13.81 3.12
CA ALA A 67 -11.10 14.61 2.91
C ALA A 67 -11.91 14.01 1.75
N GLY A 68 -13.12 13.54 2.07
CA GLY A 68 -13.96 12.73 1.20
C GLY A 68 -13.99 13.25 -0.23
N PHE A 69 -13.53 12.41 -1.16
CA PHE A 69 -14.10 12.33 -2.49
C PHE A 69 -15.54 11.82 -2.31
N GLU A 70 -16.43 12.66 -1.78
CA GLU A 70 -17.82 12.52 -2.17
C GLU A 70 -17.85 12.95 -3.63
N ILE A 71 -18.20 12.00 -4.49
CA ILE A 71 -18.73 12.29 -5.82
C ILE A 71 -19.98 13.12 -5.55
N ALA A 72 -19.82 14.43 -5.35
CA ALA A 72 -20.89 15.36 -5.61
C ALA A 72 -21.17 15.16 -7.09
N ASP A 73 -22.23 14.42 -7.38
CA ASP A 73 -22.79 14.23 -8.70
C ASP A 73 -22.73 15.57 -9.45
N ALA A 74 -21.78 15.65 -10.38
CA ALA A 74 -21.54 16.80 -11.24
C ALA A 74 -22.62 16.89 -12.33
N ASN A 75 -23.89 16.73 -11.96
CA ASN A 75 -25.05 16.66 -12.84
C ASN A 75 -26.20 17.55 -12.35
N ASN A 76 -25.95 18.64 -11.62
CA ASN A 76 -27.03 19.58 -11.30
C ASN A 76 -26.64 21.06 -11.35
N ASP A 77 -25.65 21.39 -12.17
CA ASP A 77 -25.46 22.75 -12.69
C ASP A 77 -25.74 22.69 -14.20
N ASP A 78 -27.01 22.72 -14.57
CA ASP A 78 -27.46 23.08 -15.91
C ASP A 78 -28.36 24.31 -15.77
N ASP A 79 -27.92 25.40 -16.37
CA ASP A 79 -28.54 26.73 -16.33
C ASP A 79 -29.88 26.72 -17.07
N GLU A 80 -30.98 27.14 -16.43
CA GLU A 80 -32.11 27.70 -17.19
C GLU A 80 -32.82 28.80 -16.40
N ALA A 81 -32.75 29.99 -16.99
CA ALA A 81 -33.44 31.17 -16.55
C ALA A 81 -34.90 31.12 -17.01
N SER A 82 -35.84 30.94 -16.08
CA SER A 82 -37.24 31.24 -16.32
C SER A 82 -37.81 32.15 -15.23
N LEU A 83 -38.25 33.33 -15.69
CA LEU A 83 -39.17 34.22 -14.99
C LEU A 83 -40.56 33.58 -15.05
N ASP A 84 -41.20 33.35 -13.89
CA ASP A 84 -42.56 33.82 -13.62
C ASP A 84 -43.08 33.41 -12.22
N GLU A 85 -44.07 34.19 -11.79
CA GLU A 85 -44.77 34.27 -10.51
C GLU A 85 -45.39 32.97 -9.95
N GLU A 86 -45.48 32.95 -8.60
CA GLU A 86 -46.42 32.20 -7.74
C GLU A 86 -46.66 30.69 -8.00
N ASP A 87 -46.28 29.83 -7.04
CA ASP A 87 -47.23 29.17 -6.12
C ASP A 87 -46.51 28.25 -5.11
N GLN A 88 -47.19 28.01 -3.98
CA GLN A 88 -46.75 27.32 -2.78
C GLN A 88 -46.70 25.79 -2.94
N PHE A 89 -45.59 25.13 -2.61
CA PHE A 89 -45.66 23.81 -1.95
C PHE A 89 -44.38 23.42 -1.18
N TYR A 90 -44.60 22.81 -0.02
CA TYR A 90 -43.61 22.49 1.02
C TYR A 90 -42.72 21.31 0.67
N ILE A 91 -41.38 21.48 0.72
CA ILE A 91 -40.44 20.40 1.01
C ILE A 91 -39.63 20.77 2.25
N GLN A 92 -39.96 20.13 3.37
CA GLN A 92 -39.22 20.22 4.62
C GLN A 92 -37.82 19.59 4.47
N LYS A 93 -36.85 20.37 3.98
CA LYS A 93 -35.43 20.03 4.18
C LYS A 93 -35.08 20.41 5.62
N LYS A 94 -34.93 19.38 6.47
CA LYS A 94 -34.42 19.46 7.85
C LYS A 94 -33.24 20.44 7.90
N GLN A 95 -33.44 21.55 8.60
CA GLN A 95 -32.38 22.51 8.86
C GLN A 95 -31.28 21.83 9.69
N SER A 96 -30.09 21.71 9.11
CA SER A 96 -28.88 21.43 9.88
C SER A 96 -28.62 22.63 10.78
N LYS A 97 -28.87 22.39 12.06
CA LYS A 97 -28.76 23.38 13.13
C LYS A 97 -27.29 23.73 13.31
N GLY A 98 -26.88 24.92 12.85
CA GLY A 98 -25.67 25.59 13.31
C GLY A 98 -24.68 26.05 12.24
N THR A 99 -25.06 27.04 11.41
CA THR A 99 -24.08 27.86 10.68
C THR A 99 -23.37 28.79 11.68
N LYS A 100 -22.47 28.25 12.52
CA LYS A 100 -21.49 29.10 13.21
C LYS A 100 -20.58 29.66 12.12
N ARG A 101 -20.52 31.00 12.03
CA ARG A 101 -19.64 31.73 11.11
C ARG A 101 -18.22 31.19 11.27
N LYS A 102 -17.77 30.38 10.31
CA LYS A 102 -16.40 29.85 10.27
C LYS A 102 -15.45 31.05 10.32
N THR A 103 -14.49 31.00 11.23
CA THR A 103 -13.44 32.01 11.30
C THR A 103 -12.70 32.03 9.97
N ARG A 104 -12.11 33.16 9.60
CA ARG A 104 -11.34 33.30 8.35
C ARG A 104 -10.24 32.22 8.22
N GLN A 105 -9.72 31.75 9.36
CA GLN A 105 -8.77 30.64 9.46
C GLN A 105 -9.38 29.28 9.11
N ALA A 106 -10.59 28.96 9.60
CA ALA A 106 -11.27 27.71 9.25
C ALA A 106 -11.61 27.64 7.75
N LYS A 107 -11.99 28.77 7.14
CA LYS A 107 -12.26 28.84 5.69
C LYS A 107 -10.99 28.68 4.84
N ALA A 108 -9.85 29.17 5.31
CA ALA A 108 -8.56 29.00 4.65
C ALA A 108 -8.02 27.56 4.76
N LEU A 109 -8.30 26.88 5.88
CA LEU A 109 -7.90 25.49 6.10
C LEU A 109 -8.72 24.51 5.23
N GLU A 110 -10.01 24.81 4.98
CA GLU A 110 -10.84 24.04 4.05
C GLU A 110 -10.44 24.22 2.59
N ALA A 111 -10.02 25.42 2.18
CA ALA A 111 -9.49 25.67 0.84
C ALA A 111 -8.17 24.93 0.57
N ARG A 112 -7.37 24.66 1.62
CA ARG A 112 -6.16 23.84 1.53
C ARG A 112 -6.43 22.32 1.55
N ARG A 113 -7.66 21.92 1.89
CA ARG A 113 -8.15 20.54 1.85
C ARG A 113 -8.84 20.19 0.53
N ALA A 114 -9.00 21.15 -0.38
CA ALA A 114 -9.53 20.88 -1.71
C ALA A 114 -8.63 19.89 -2.45
N PRO A 115 -9.20 18.94 -3.21
CA PRO A 115 -8.42 17.98 -3.98
C PRO A 115 -7.57 18.73 -5.01
N ARG A 116 -6.25 18.67 -4.83
CA ARG A 116 -5.27 19.20 -5.77
C ARG A 116 -5.25 18.33 -7.02
N THR A 117 -5.15 18.94 -8.19
CA THR A 117 -4.90 18.15 -9.42
C THR A 117 -3.45 17.63 -9.44
N PHE A 118 -3.17 16.53 -10.15
CA PHE A 118 -1.80 16.02 -10.26
C PHE A 118 -0.81 17.06 -10.80
N LEU A 119 -1.26 17.89 -11.76
CA LEU A 119 -0.46 19.01 -12.27
C LEU A 119 -0.15 20.05 -11.19
N GLU A 120 -1.11 20.37 -10.34
CA GLU A 120 -0.91 21.33 -9.24
C GLU A 120 0.11 20.80 -8.21
N LEU A 121 0.06 19.50 -7.90
CA LEU A 121 1.04 18.85 -7.03
C LEU A 121 2.45 18.82 -7.65
N LEU A 122 2.55 18.63 -8.97
CA LEU A 122 3.84 18.70 -9.69
C LEU A 122 4.47 20.09 -9.59
N HIS A 123 3.67 21.14 -9.77
CA HIS A 123 4.13 22.53 -9.66
C HIS A 123 4.52 22.88 -8.21
N GLU A 124 3.77 22.43 -7.20
CA GLU A 124 4.08 22.67 -5.78
C GLU A 124 5.37 21.94 -5.34
N ALA A 125 5.67 20.77 -5.92
CA ALA A 125 6.89 20.01 -5.63
C ALA A 125 8.18 20.63 -6.19
N ASN A 126 8.09 21.65 -7.06
CA ASN A 126 9.19 22.44 -7.62
C ASN A 126 10.45 21.61 -7.95
N LEU A 127 10.27 20.55 -8.74
CA LEU A 127 11.25 19.45 -8.85
C LEU A 127 12.58 19.87 -9.46
N GLU A 128 12.59 20.99 -10.17
CA GLU A 128 13.75 21.59 -10.81
C GLU A 128 14.72 22.20 -9.78
N SER A 129 14.19 22.64 -8.63
CA SER A 129 14.99 23.15 -7.51
C SER A 129 15.63 22.05 -6.66
N LEU A 130 15.22 20.79 -6.85
CA LEU A 130 15.77 19.67 -6.08
C LEU A 130 17.24 19.45 -6.46
N PRO A 131 18.14 19.33 -5.45
CA PRO A 131 19.54 18.99 -5.68
C PRO A 131 19.70 17.73 -6.55
N PRO A 132 20.82 17.59 -7.29
CA PRO A 132 21.04 16.47 -8.20
C PRO A 132 21.05 15.09 -7.52
N HIS A 133 21.26 15.03 -6.20
CA HIS A 133 21.28 13.77 -5.44
C HIS A 133 19.89 13.25 -5.05
N VAL A 134 18.82 14.06 -5.14
CA VAL A 134 17.47 13.66 -4.74
C VAL A 134 16.74 13.04 -5.93
N PRO A 135 16.35 11.76 -5.87
CA PRO A 135 15.54 11.13 -6.91
C PRO A 135 14.18 11.81 -6.99
N SER A 136 13.84 12.34 -8.16
CA SER A 136 12.52 12.89 -8.48
C SER A 136 11.92 12.08 -9.64
N HIS A 137 10.61 12.13 -9.86
CA HIS A 137 10.00 11.37 -10.95
C HIS A 137 10.51 11.76 -12.35
N TRP A 138 10.97 13.01 -12.55
CA TRP A 138 11.68 13.42 -13.77
C TRP A 138 13.10 12.88 -13.87
N LYS A 139 13.80 12.75 -12.75
CA LYS A 139 15.16 12.20 -12.68
C LYS A 139 15.18 10.69 -12.43
N ALA A 140 14.02 10.06 -12.24
CA ALA A 140 13.87 8.62 -12.11
C ALA A 140 14.09 8.00 -13.49
N ALA A 141 15.32 8.11 -13.97
CA ALA A 141 15.76 7.45 -15.18
C ALA A 141 15.83 5.95 -14.87
N VAL A 142 15.13 5.17 -15.68
CA VAL A 142 15.54 3.79 -15.92
C VAL A 142 17.00 3.90 -16.34
N GLY A 143 17.91 3.28 -15.58
CA GLY A 143 19.36 3.44 -15.78
C GLY A 143 19.80 3.20 -17.23
N PRO A 144 21.07 3.51 -17.57
CA PRO A 144 21.59 3.34 -18.92
C PRO A 144 21.10 2.01 -19.52
N PRO A 145 20.48 2.02 -20.73
CA PRO A 145 19.84 0.83 -21.27
C PRO A 145 20.84 -0.32 -21.20
N SER A 146 20.46 -1.38 -20.48
CA SER A 146 21.40 -2.44 -20.13
C SER A 146 22.06 -3.00 -21.39
N SER A 147 23.39 -3.17 -21.35
CA SER A 147 24.23 -3.69 -22.44
C SER A 147 23.89 -5.12 -22.87
N THR A 148 22.93 -5.77 -22.22
CA THR A 148 22.41 -7.07 -22.65
C THR A 148 21.70 -6.94 -24.00
N SER A 149 22.00 -7.86 -24.92
CA SER A 149 21.34 -7.92 -26.23
C SER A 149 19.81 -7.86 -26.08
N ARG A 150 19.16 -7.05 -26.92
CA ARG A 150 17.70 -6.90 -26.89
C ARG A 150 17.05 -8.24 -27.19
N ARG A 151 16.32 -8.79 -26.22
CA ARG A 151 15.53 -10.02 -26.41
C ARG A 151 14.32 -9.71 -27.29
N HIS A 152 14.07 -10.56 -28.27
CA HIS A 152 12.94 -10.43 -29.17
C HIS A 152 11.85 -11.42 -28.78
N PHE A 153 10.66 -10.89 -28.50
CA PHE A 153 9.49 -11.67 -28.10
C PHE A 153 8.37 -11.55 -29.12
N CYS A 154 7.58 -12.62 -29.23
CA CYS A 154 6.39 -12.68 -30.05
C CYS A 154 5.30 -11.82 -29.45
N THR A 155 4.73 -10.92 -30.26
CA THR A 155 3.64 -10.03 -29.85
C THR A 155 2.31 -10.74 -29.60
N VAL A 156 2.17 -11.99 -30.05
CA VAL A 156 0.95 -12.78 -29.90
C VAL A 156 0.98 -13.64 -28.63
N CYS A 157 2.11 -14.27 -28.32
CA CYS A 157 2.22 -15.26 -27.25
C CYS A 157 3.37 -15.06 -26.26
N GLY A 158 4.22 -14.05 -26.45
CA GLY A 158 5.30 -13.71 -25.51
C GLY A 158 6.55 -14.61 -25.55
N PHE A 159 6.55 -15.72 -26.30
CA PHE A 159 7.74 -16.56 -26.49
C PHE A 159 8.81 -15.89 -27.36
N SER A 160 10.04 -16.43 -27.37
CA SER A 160 11.10 -15.93 -28.26
C SER A 160 10.63 -15.92 -29.72
N SER A 161 10.87 -14.80 -30.40
CA SER A 161 10.45 -14.62 -31.79
C SER A 161 11.64 -14.72 -32.74
N ASN A 162 11.50 -15.57 -33.75
CA ASN A 162 12.50 -15.74 -34.80
C ASN A 162 12.12 -14.99 -36.09
N TYR A 163 10.83 -14.62 -36.24
CA TYR A 163 10.30 -14.04 -37.47
C TYR A 163 9.83 -12.60 -37.28
N THR A 164 9.87 -11.84 -38.37
CA THR A 164 9.42 -10.45 -38.46
C THR A 164 8.37 -10.32 -39.55
N CYS A 165 7.33 -9.52 -39.31
CA CYS A 165 6.33 -9.23 -40.31
C CYS A 165 6.83 -8.16 -41.28
N VAL A 166 6.75 -8.42 -42.58
CA VAL A 166 7.21 -7.50 -43.64
C VAL A 166 6.35 -6.24 -43.76
N ARG A 167 5.12 -6.24 -43.24
CA ARG A 167 4.20 -5.09 -43.32
C ARG A 167 4.39 -4.10 -42.18
N CYS A 168 4.67 -4.57 -40.97
CA CYS A 168 4.64 -3.74 -39.75
C CYS A 168 5.90 -3.87 -38.88
N GLY A 169 6.84 -4.74 -39.23
CA GLY A 169 8.06 -4.99 -38.44
C GLY A 169 7.85 -5.76 -37.13
N MET A 170 6.61 -6.00 -36.69
CA MET A 170 6.35 -6.74 -35.46
C MET A 170 6.78 -8.20 -35.56
N ARG A 171 7.21 -8.75 -34.42
CA ARG A 171 7.79 -10.09 -34.35
C ARG A 171 6.81 -11.16 -33.90
N PHE A 172 6.99 -12.37 -34.44
CA PHE A 172 6.23 -13.56 -34.10
C PHE A 172 7.10 -14.83 -34.06
N CYS A 173 6.62 -15.89 -33.40
CA CYS A 173 7.39 -17.13 -33.21
C CYS A 173 7.05 -18.25 -34.21
N SER A 174 5.84 -18.27 -34.77
CA SER A 174 5.35 -19.35 -35.63
C SER A 174 4.29 -18.86 -36.62
N TYR A 175 3.99 -19.67 -37.63
CA TYR A 175 2.93 -19.40 -38.61
C TYR A 175 1.55 -19.19 -37.95
N ARG A 176 1.25 -19.92 -36.88
CA ARG A 176 -0.01 -19.76 -36.14
C ARG A 176 -0.11 -18.35 -35.54
N CYS A 177 1.00 -17.85 -34.98
CA CYS A 177 1.06 -16.48 -34.49
C CYS A 177 1.07 -15.45 -35.63
N GLN A 178 1.61 -15.79 -36.80
CA GLN A 178 1.56 -14.93 -37.99
C GLN A 178 0.13 -14.67 -38.44
N ASN A 179 -0.73 -15.69 -38.47
CA ASN A 179 -2.14 -15.52 -38.86
C ASN A 179 -2.89 -14.65 -37.86
N VAL A 180 -2.78 -14.96 -36.57
CA VAL A 180 -3.38 -14.14 -35.51
C VAL A 180 -2.86 -12.70 -35.56
N HIS A 181 -1.57 -12.53 -35.84
CA HIS A 181 -0.97 -11.22 -36.06
C HIS A 181 -1.58 -10.50 -37.26
N ASN A 182 -1.68 -11.14 -38.42
CA ASN A 182 -2.26 -10.57 -39.63
C ASN A 182 -3.72 -10.15 -39.44
N ASP A 183 -4.50 -10.94 -38.69
CA ASP A 183 -5.92 -10.72 -38.51
C ASP A 183 -6.23 -9.57 -37.53
N THR A 184 -5.43 -9.43 -36.47
CA THR A 184 -5.80 -8.57 -35.32
C THR A 184 -4.76 -7.51 -34.94
N ARG A 185 -3.51 -7.64 -35.38
CA ARG A 185 -2.39 -6.80 -34.89
C ARG A 185 -1.57 -6.15 -36.01
N CYS A 186 -1.71 -6.56 -37.27
CA CYS A 186 -0.86 -6.09 -38.35
C CYS A 186 -1.23 -4.67 -38.79
N LEU A 187 -0.64 -3.67 -38.13
CA LEU A 187 -0.78 -2.26 -38.49
C LEU A 187 0.24 -1.92 -39.58
N LYS A 188 -0.22 -1.44 -40.74
CA LYS A 188 0.61 -1.23 -41.95
C LYS A 188 1.80 -0.28 -41.76
N PHE A 189 1.81 0.54 -40.70
CA PHE A 189 2.90 1.46 -40.37
C PHE A 189 2.98 1.66 -38.84
N VAL A 190 3.91 0.96 -38.19
CA VAL A 190 4.47 1.36 -36.90
C VAL A 190 5.98 1.45 -37.13
N ALA A 191 6.44 2.64 -37.52
CA ALA A 191 7.84 2.99 -37.70
C ALA A 191 8.21 4.05 -36.66
#